data_AF-A0A918A3H4-F1
#
_entry.id   AF-A0A918A3H4-F1
#
_cell.length_a   1.000
_cell.length_b   1.000
_cell.length_c   1.000
_cell.angle_alpha   90.00
_cell.angle_beta   90.00
_cell.angle_gamma   90.00
#
_symmetry.space_group_name_H-M   'P 1'
#
loop_
_entity.id
_entity.type
_entity.pdbx_description
1 polymer ?
#
loop_
_entity_poly.entity_id
_entity_poly.type
_entity_poly.pdbx_seq_one_letter_code
_entity_poly.pdbx_strand_id
1 'polypeptide(L)'
;MSQNIDTVTTYLDGFRKNDHEQILSCLTDDIQWTVFGAFRLTGKDAYDGAIDGPPELINPPHLEVVRMVEQGDVVMAELTGTVKRAAGGEMRMSMAEVFVMRDGKIAERRAWVIELKDNDYR
;
A
#
# COMPACT_ATOMS: atom_id res chain seq x y z
N MET A 1 -16.39 -12.63 1.65
CA MET A 1 -15.82 -11.30 1.89
C MET A 1 -16.59 -10.31 1.02
N SER A 2 -16.54 -9.01 1.32
CA SER A 2 -17.18 -8.02 0.46
C SER A 2 -16.31 -7.78 -0.79
N GLN A 3 -16.92 -7.21 -1.84
CA GLN A 3 -16.18 -6.82 -3.04
C GLN A 3 -15.02 -5.87 -2.72
N ASN A 4 -15.19 -4.94 -1.78
CA ASN A 4 -14.14 -3.99 -1.41
C ASN A 4 -12.95 -4.68 -0.73
N ILE A 5 -13.23 -5.59 0.20
CA ILE A 5 -12.20 -6.41 0.85
C ILE A 5 -11.45 -7.27 -0.16
N ASP A 6 -12.17 -7.84 -1.13
CA ASP A 6 -11.56 -8.63 -2.21
C ASP A 6 -10.67 -7.75 -3.09
N THR A 7 -11.13 -6.55 -3.50
CA THR A 7 -10.32 -5.58 -4.26
C THR A 7 -9.06 -5.19 -3.51
N VAL A 8 -9.14 -4.86 -2.22
CA VAL A 8 -7.96 -4.49 -1.41
C VAL A 8 -7.02 -5.69 -1.24
N THR A 9 -7.54 -6.90 -1.10
CA THR A 9 -6.73 -8.12 -1.05
C THR A 9 -5.96 -8.35 -2.35
N THR A 10 -6.63 -8.24 -3.50
CA THR A 10 -6.02 -8.34 -4.84
C THR A 10 -4.98 -7.24 -5.05
N TYR A 11 -5.28 -6.02 -4.63
CA TYR A 11 -4.36 -4.89 -4.70
C TYR A 11 -3.07 -5.15 -3.90
N LEU A 12 -3.17 -5.63 -2.66
CA LEU A 12 -2.00 -5.95 -1.83
C LEU A 12 -1.20 -7.15 -2.36
N ASP A 13 -1.87 -8.13 -2.96
CA ASP A 13 -1.24 -9.24 -3.67
C ASP A 13 -0.40 -8.77 -4.86
N GLY A 14 -0.88 -7.77 -5.60
CA GLY A 14 -0.12 -7.12 -6.67
C GLY A 14 1.20 -6.53 -6.17
N PHE A 15 1.22 -5.85 -5.02
CA PHE A 15 2.47 -5.36 -4.43
C PHE A 15 3.45 -6.47 -4.06
N ARG A 16 2.96 -7.59 -3.51
CA ARG A 16 3.80 -8.75 -3.17
C ARG A 16 4.43 -9.40 -4.40
N LYS A 17 3.79 -9.26 -5.57
CA LYS A 17 4.23 -9.82 -6.86
C LYS A 17 4.98 -8.82 -7.73
N ASN A 18 5.01 -7.54 -7.35
CA ASN A 18 5.40 -6.44 -8.22
C ASN A 18 4.62 -6.39 -9.55
N ASP A 19 3.32 -6.71 -9.50
CA ASP A 19 2.44 -6.76 -10.67
C ASP A 19 1.67 -5.43 -10.82
N HIS A 20 2.19 -4.54 -11.67
CA HIS A 20 1.60 -3.22 -11.89
C HIS A 20 0.20 -3.33 -12.50
N GLU A 21 -0.01 -4.24 -13.45
CA GLU A 21 -1.32 -4.38 -14.11
C GLU A 21 -2.39 -4.78 -13.09
N GLN A 22 -2.08 -5.74 -12.22
CA GLN A 22 -2.96 -6.15 -11.13
C GLN A 22 -3.27 -4.98 -10.19
N ILE A 23 -2.26 -4.21 -9.78
CA ILE A 23 -2.46 -3.07 -8.89
C ILE A 23 -3.34 -2.00 -9.56
N LEU A 24 -3.00 -1.58 -10.78
CA LEU A 24 -3.70 -0.53 -11.50
C LEU A 24 -5.14 -0.93 -11.85
N SER A 25 -5.43 -2.23 -12.02
CA SER A 25 -6.79 -2.72 -12.27
C SER A 25 -7.74 -2.44 -11.09
N CYS A 26 -7.20 -2.36 -9.87
CA CYS A 26 -7.94 -2.10 -8.64
C CYS A 26 -8.23 -0.61 -8.41
N LEU A 27 -7.62 0.30 -9.18
CA LEU A 27 -7.68 1.74 -8.95
C LEU A 27 -8.67 2.43 -9.91
N THR A 28 -9.31 3.50 -9.42
CA THR A 28 -9.95 4.48 -10.30
C THR A 28 -8.90 5.29 -11.06
N ASP A 29 -9.28 5.92 -12.17
CA ASP A 29 -8.33 6.67 -13.00
C ASP A 29 -7.89 7.99 -12.34
N ASP A 30 -8.74 8.54 -11.47
CA ASP A 30 -8.53 9.74 -10.65
C ASP A 30 -8.02 9.43 -9.23
N ILE A 31 -7.44 8.25 -9.00
CA ILE A 31 -6.91 7.81 -7.69
C ILE A 31 -6.10 8.92 -7.02
N GLN A 32 -6.43 9.21 -5.76
CA GLN A 32 -5.60 10.05 -4.89
C GLN A 32 -4.76 9.18 -3.97
N TRP A 33 -3.46 9.40 -3.91
CA TRP A 33 -2.58 8.67 -3.02
C TRP A 33 -1.80 9.63 -2.13
N THR A 34 -1.93 9.46 -0.82
CA THR A 34 -1.17 10.19 0.19
C THR A 34 -0.37 9.21 1.03
N VAL A 35 0.94 9.44 1.11
CA VAL A 35 1.80 8.83 2.13
C VAL A 35 2.15 9.93 3.12
N PHE A 36 1.59 9.87 4.32
CA PHE A 36 1.76 10.93 5.32
C PHE A 36 3.23 11.07 5.72
N GLY A 37 3.73 12.30 5.71
CA GLY A 37 5.14 12.61 5.96
C GLY A 37 6.05 12.46 4.73
N ALA A 38 5.52 12.05 3.57
CA ALA A 38 6.31 11.89 2.34
C ALA A 38 5.72 12.68 1.17
N PHE A 39 4.61 12.22 0.58
CA PHE A 39 4.09 12.82 -0.65
C PHE A 39 2.58 12.67 -0.80
N ARG A 40 2.04 13.41 -1.78
CA ARG A 40 0.68 13.26 -2.30
C ARG A 40 0.71 13.32 -3.82
N LEU A 41 -0.01 12.42 -4.48
CA LEU A 41 -0.19 12.40 -5.93
C LEU A 41 -1.63 12.11 -6.33
N THR A 42 -1.95 12.33 -7.60
CA THR A 42 -3.28 12.12 -8.16
C THR A 42 -3.18 11.62 -9.59
N GLY A 43 -4.05 10.66 -9.93
CA GLY A 43 -4.14 10.06 -11.25
C GLY A 43 -3.36 8.76 -11.36
N LYS A 44 -3.91 7.82 -12.14
CA LYS A 44 -3.33 6.48 -12.33
C LYS A 44 -1.94 6.50 -12.97
N ASP A 45 -1.69 7.39 -13.92
CA ASP A 45 -0.37 7.52 -14.55
C ASP A 45 0.71 7.99 -13.55
N ALA A 46 0.37 8.96 -12.71
CA ALA A 46 1.28 9.42 -11.64
C ALA A 46 1.50 8.33 -10.58
N TYR A 47 0.48 7.51 -10.34
CA TYR A 47 0.56 6.35 -9.45
C TYR A 47 1.53 5.30 -9.98
N ASP A 48 1.38 4.89 -11.25
CA ASP A 48 2.23 3.88 -11.90
C ASP A 48 3.70 4.32 -11.91
N GLY A 49 3.98 5.60 -12.19
CA GLY A 49 5.34 6.12 -12.15
C GLY A 49 5.97 6.17 -10.74
N ALA A 50 5.18 6.03 -9.68
CA ALA A 50 5.65 6.12 -8.29
C ALA A 50 5.58 4.78 -7.52
N ILE A 51 4.95 3.76 -8.09
CA ILE A 51 4.57 2.54 -7.37
C ILE A 51 5.78 1.69 -6.97
N ASP A 52 6.86 1.74 -7.74
CA ASP A 52 8.12 1.07 -7.43
C ASP A 52 8.84 1.67 -6.21
N GLY A 53 8.41 2.84 -5.76
CA GLY A 53 9.02 3.51 -4.62
C GLY A 53 10.46 4.00 -4.88
N PRO A 54 11.22 4.29 -3.81
CA PRO A 54 12.57 4.83 -3.92
C PRO A 54 13.56 3.80 -4.49
N PRO A 55 14.52 4.23 -5.33
CA PRO A 55 15.53 3.33 -5.92
C PRO A 55 16.47 2.70 -4.88
N GLU A 56 16.48 3.19 -3.64
CA GLU A 56 17.27 2.61 -2.56
C GLU A 56 16.67 1.31 -2.00
N LEU A 57 15.41 1.01 -2.33
CA LEU A 57 14.66 -0.16 -1.89
C LEU A 57 14.52 -1.17 -3.04
N ILE A 58 14.58 -2.46 -2.71
CA ILE A 58 14.46 -3.56 -3.66
C ILE A 58 13.06 -4.16 -3.57
N ASN A 59 12.31 -4.10 -4.67
CA ASN A 59 11.00 -4.73 -4.81
C ASN A 59 11.08 -6.23 -5.15
N PRO A 60 10.00 -7.00 -4.89
CA PRO A 60 8.81 -6.60 -4.13
C PRO A 60 9.07 -6.58 -2.61
N PRO A 61 8.33 -5.76 -1.85
CA PRO A 61 8.31 -5.85 -0.40
C PRO A 61 7.60 -7.14 0.05
N HIS A 62 7.96 -7.63 1.23
CA HIS A 62 7.14 -8.60 1.95
C HIS A 62 6.11 -7.84 2.78
N LEU A 63 4.82 -8.11 2.56
CA LEU A 63 3.72 -7.46 3.28
C LEU A 63 2.82 -8.51 3.93
N GLU A 64 2.57 -8.38 5.23
CA GLU A 64 1.66 -9.24 5.98
C GLU A 64 0.51 -8.39 6.53
N VAL A 65 -0.72 -8.84 6.29
CA VAL A 65 -1.92 -8.17 6.81
C VAL A 65 -2.17 -8.70 8.21
N VAL A 66 -2.05 -7.84 9.22
CA VAL A 66 -2.36 -8.17 10.62
C VAL A 66 -3.87 -8.24 10.80
N ARG A 67 -4.57 -7.22 10.28
CA ARG A 67 -6.03 -7.20 10.23
C ARG A 67 -6.52 -6.30 9.11
N MET A 68 -7.74 -6.55 8.66
CA MET A 68 -8.45 -5.68 7.74
C MET A 68 -9.90 -5.55 8.18
N VAL A 69 -10.41 -4.33 8.14
CA VAL A 69 -11.79 -3.99 8.54
C VAL A 69 -12.44 -3.11 7.48
N GLU A 70 -13.76 -3.20 7.38
CA GLU A 70 -14.56 -2.41 6.43
C GLU A 70 -15.68 -1.67 7.18
N GLN A 71 -15.90 -0.41 6.80
CA GLN A 71 -17.04 0.40 7.24
C GLN A 71 -17.56 1.23 6.07
N GLY A 72 -18.71 0.82 5.52
CA GLY A 72 -19.24 1.45 4.30
C GLY A 72 -18.25 1.30 3.15
N ASP A 73 -17.96 2.41 2.46
CA ASP A 73 -17.00 2.45 1.35
C ASP A 73 -15.56 2.67 1.79
N VAL A 74 -15.21 2.32 3.03
CA VAL A 74 -13.84 2.47 3.55
C VAL A 74 -13.33 1.14 4.05
N VAL A 75 -12.16 0.73 3.55
CA VAL A 75 -11.40 -0.41 4.05
C VAL A 75 -10.14 0.09 4.74
N MET A 76 -9.84 -0.43 5.93
CA MET A 76 -8.59 -0.18 6.63
C MET A 76 -7.81 -1.48 6.79
N ALA A 77 -6.50 -1.41 6.55
CA ALA A 77 -5.59 -2.52 6.77
C ALA A 77 -4.46 -2.10 7.72
N GLU A 78 -4.23 -2.91 8.75
CA GLU A 78 -2.99 -2.90 9.53
C GLU A 78 -2.04 -3.91 8.90
N LEU A 79 -0.82 -3.48 8.58
CA LEU A 79 0.18 -4.34 7.97
C LEU A 79 1.52 -4.25 8.70
N THR A 80 2.26 -5.36 8.65
CA THR A 80 3.70 -5.35 8.84
C THR A 80 4.36 -5.52 7.48
N GLY A 81 5.51 -4.87 7.30
CA GLY A 81 6.23 -4.91 6.05
C GLY A 81 7.72 -5.10 6.27
N THR A 82 8.38 -5.79 5.34
CA THR A 82 9.84 -5.75 5.22
C THR A 82 10.26 -5.52 3.78
N VAL A 83 11.36 -4.78 3.60
CA VAL A 83 11.90 -4.49 2.28
C VAL A 83 13.43 -4.47 2.35
N LYS A 84 14.08 -5.04 1.34
CA LYS A 84 15.54 -5.07 1.26
C LYS A 84 16.07 -3.72 0.80
N ARG A 85 17.24 -3.32 1.32
CA ARG A 85 17.96 -2.12 0.87
C ARG A 85 19.01 -2.47 -0.17
N ALA A 86 19.18 -1.62 -1.18
CA ALA A 86 20.23 -1.77 -2.19
C ALA A 86 21.65 -1.76 -1.59
N ALA A 87 21.85 -0.99 -0.51
CA ALA A 87 23.10 -0.96 0.25
C ALA A 87 23.33 -2.18 1.16
N GLY A 88 22.40 -3.15 1.16
CA GLY A 88 22.40 -4.30 2.05
C GLY A 88 21.59 -4.08 3.33
N GLY A 89 21.09 -5.17 3.91
CA GLY A 89 20.20 -5.16 5.07
C GLY A 89 18.72 -5.07 4.70
N GLU A 90 17.88 -5.03 5.73
CA GLU A 90 16.42 -5.02 5.62
C GLU A 90 15.84 -3.89 6.46
N MET A 91 14.82 -3.23 5.92
CA MET A 91 14.00 -2.26 6.64
C MET A 91 12.69 -2.94 7.05
N ARG A 92 12.40 -2.96 8.35
CA ARG A 92 11.11 -3.38 8.89
C ARG A 92 10.18 -2.16 9.00
N MET A 93 8.90 -2.38 8.76
CA MET A 93 7.88 -1.33 8.75
C MET A 93 6.63 -1.78 9.50
N SER A 94 6.05 -0.87 10.28
CA SER A 94 4.67 -0.95 10.74
C SER A 94 3.83 0.01 9.90
N MET A 95 2.71 -0.47 9.38
CA MET A 95 1.93 0.23 8.39
C MET A 95 0.45 0.24 8.75
N ALA A 96 -0.21 1.36 8.49
CA ALA A 96 -1.65 1.46 8.44
C ALA A 96 -2.05 2.08 7.11
N GLU A 97 -3.02 1.47 6.45
CA GLU A 97 -3.56 1.97 5.18
C GLU A 97 -5.07 2.11 5.25
N VAL A 98 -5.58 3.20 4.68
CA VAL A 98 -7.00 3.47 4.48
C VAL A 98 -7.26 3.58 3.00
N PHE A 99 -8.23 2.79 2.52
CA PHE A 99 -8.70 2.77 1.14
C PHE A 99 -10.13 3.29 1.11
N VAL A 100 -10.36 4.41 0.43
CA VAL A 100 -11.71 4.90 0.13
C VAL A 100 -12.11 4.32 -1.22
N MET A 101 -13.23 3.62 -1.23
CA MET A 101 -13.73 2.85 -2.35
C MET A 101 -14.77 3.66 -3.13
N ARG A 102 -14.85 3.42 -4.44
CA ARG A 102 -15.88 3.92 -5.32
C ARG A 102 -16.14 2.88 -6.40
N ASP A 103 -17.37 2.38 -6.47
CA ASP A 103 -17.79 1.36 -7.43
C ASP A 103 -16.88 0.10 -7.42
N GLY A 104 -16.46 -0.33 -6.22
CA GLY A 104 -15.60 -1.51 -6.03
C GLY A 104 -14.12 -1.30 -6.36
N LYS A 105 -13.71 -0.06 -6.68
CA LYS A 105 -12.30 0.32 -6.93
C LYS A 105 -11.79 1.29 -5.87
N ILE A 106 -10.47 1.34 -5.69
CA ILE A 106 -9.81 2.27 -4.78
C ILE A 106 -9.75 3.64 -5.45
N ALA A 107 -10.43 4.62 -4.86
CA ALA A 107 -10.44 6.02 -5.31
C ALA A 107 -9.51 6.93 -4.49
N GLU A 108 -9.24 6.54 -3.23
CA GLU A 108 -8.23 7.20 -2.42
C GLU A 108 -7.46 6.17 -1.58
N ARG A 109 -6.14 6.35 -1.49
CA ARG A 109 -5.26 5.62 -0.60
C ARG A 109 -4.55 6.59 0.34
N ARG A 110 -4.60 6.30 1.64
CA ARG A 110 -3.87 7.02 2.68
C ARG A 110 -3.01 6.03 3.44
N ALA A 111 -1.71 6.27 3.49
CA ALA A 111 -0.76 5.37 4.13
C ALA A 111 0.04 6.09 5.23
N TRP A 112 0.20 5.41 6.36
CA TRP A 112 1.16 5.70 7.40
C TRP A 112 2.17 4.56 7.41
N VAL A 113 3.43 4.87 7.13
CA VAL A 113 4.51 3.88 7.06
C VAL A 113 5.59 4.32 8.04
N ILE A 114 5.85 3.51 9.05
CA ILE A 114 6.83 3.81 10.10
C ILE A 114 7.94 2.78 10.02
N GLU A 115 9.15 3.24 9.76
CA GLU A 115 10.36 2.41 9.88
C GLU A 115 10.60 2.04 11.35
N LEU A 116 10.82 0.74 11.58
CA LEU A 116 11.04 0.14 12.89
C LEU A 116 12.55 -0.01 13.14
N LYS A 117 13.08 0.74 14.12
CA LYS A 117 14.53 0.80 14.41
C LYS A 117 14.98 -0.09 15.58
N ASP A 118 14.06 -0.70 16.37
CA ASP A 118 14.36 -1.63 17.50
C ASP A 118 13.09 -2.41 17.95
N ASN A 119 12.95 -2.87 19.22
CA ASN A 119 11.66 -3.28 19.80
C ASN A 119 10.78 -2.03 19.90
N ASP A 120 9.71 -2.01 19.11
CA ASP A 120 9.03 -0.79 18.63
C ASP A 120 8.13 -0.09 19.66
N TYR A 121 8.43 -0.31 20.94
CA TYR A 121 7.87 0.37 22.10
C TYR A 121 8.94 0.44 23.19
N ARG A 122 9.00 1.56 23.90
CA ARG A 122 9.86 1.74 25.07
C ARG A 122 9.10 1.42 26.34
#